data_AF-A0A519Z7M4-F1
#
_entry.id   AF-A0A519Z7M4-F1
#
_cell.length_a   1.000
_cell.length_b   1.000
_cell.length_c   1.000
_cell.angle_alpha   90.00
_cell.angle_beta   90.00
_cell.angle_gamma   90.00
#
_symmetry.space_group_name_H-M   'P 1'
#
loop_
_entity.id
_entity.type
_entity.pdbx_description
1 polymer ?
#
loop_
_entity_poly.entity_id
_entity_poly.type
_entity_poly.pdbx_seq_one_letter_code
_entity_poly.pdbx_strand_id
1 'polypeptide(L)' 'IWGATHPYAGFLGYGQSINDAVQLDLYCRPCSIYGNVPCYRGDFACMNNLPEQNVIDKVIDKLRNHETAIIS' A
#
# COMPACT_ATOMS: atom_id res chain seq x y z
N ILE A 1 0.56 -1.20 -3.36
CA ILE A 1 0.42 -2.06 -2.17
C ILE A 1 1.75 -2.07 -1.44
N TRP A 2 1.76 -1.90 -0.11
CA TRP A 2 2.98 -1.76 0.68
C TRP A 2 3.03 -2.79 1.81
N GLY A 3 4.01 -3.69 1.74
CA GLY A 3 4.27 -4.75 2.72
C GLY A 3 5.38 -4.40 3.71
N ALA A 4 6.55 -5.03 3.54
CA ALA A 4 7.71 -4.89 4.44
C ALA A 4 8.32 -3.46 4.48
N THR A 5 8.12 -2.69 3.41
CA THR A 5 8.54 -1.29 3.29
C THR A 5 7.41 -0.33 3.71
N HIS A 6 7.66 0.97 3.65
CA HIS A 6 6.70 2.03 3.98
C HIS A 6 6.73 3.13 2.91
N PRO A 7 5.59 3.73 2.53
CA PRO A 7 5.56 4.82 1.55
C PRO A 7 6.48 6.00 1.85
N TYR A 8 6.78 6.25 3.13
CA TYR A 8 7.72 7.29 3.56
C TYR A 8 9.20 6.89 3.51
N ALA A 9 9.50 5.60 3.35
CA ALA A 9 10.86 5.06 3.31
C ALA A 9 11.36 4.79 1.88
N GLY A 10 10.55 5.07 0.86
CA GLY A 10 10.89 4.80 -0.54
C GLY A 10 10.30 5.83 -1.49
N PHE A 11 10.26 5.48 -2.78
CA PHE A 11 9.62 6.28 -3.82
C PHE A 11 8.27 5.66 -4.16
N LEU A 12 7.25 6.50 -4.32
CA LEU A 12 5.99 6.08 -4.92
C LEU A 12 6.20 5.77 -6.41
N GLY A 13 5.28 5.02 -7.01
CA GLY A 13 5.23 4.88 -8.46
C GLY A 13 5.03 6.24 -9.14
N TYR A 14 5.55 6.40 -10.36
CA TYR A 14 5.39 7.63 -11.13
C TYR A 14 3.92 8.03 -11.25
N GLY A 15 3.58 9.27 -10.89
CA GLY A 15 2.21 9.79 -10.91
C GLY A 15 1.26 9.20 -9.85
N GLN A 16 1.76 8.37 -8.92
CA GLN A 16 0.93 7.83 -7.84
C GLN A 16 0.81 8.80 -6.67
N SER A 17 -0.38 8.88 -6.10
CA SER A 17 -0.63 9.63 -4.86
C SER A 17 -0.38 8.74 -3.64
N ILE A 18 0.07 9.34 -2.54
CA ILE A 18 0.14 8.68 -1.24
C ILE A 18 -1.22 8.13 -0.80
N ASN A 19 -2.32 8.78 -1.22
CA ASN A 19 -3.69 8.35 -0.91
C ASN A 19 -4.08 7.03 -1.58
N ASP A 20 -3.34 6.61 -2.61
CA ASP A 20 -3.53 5.34 -3.30
C ASP A 20 -2.79 4.18 -2.63
N ALA A 21 -1.95 4.47 -1.62
CA ALA A 21 -1.16 3.46 -0.93
C ALA A 21 -2.08 2.57 -0.07
N VAL A 22 -2.14 1.28 -0.42
CA VAL A 22 -2.80 0.25 0.39
C VAL A 22 -1.76 -0.44 1.27
N GLN A 23 -2.01 -0.48 2.58
CA GLN A 23 -1.12 -1.04 3.60
C GLN A 23 -1.85 -1.35 4.91
N LEU A 24 -1.21 -2.12 5.79
CA LEU A 24 -1.65 -2.31 7.18
C LEU A 24 -0.77 -1.54 8.16
N ASP A 25 -1.38 -0.86 9.13
CA ASP A 25 -0.61 -0.25 10.20
C ASP A 25 -0.10 -1.33 11.17
N LEU A 26 1.22 -1.51 11.20
CA LEU A 26 1.89 -2.55 11.99
C LEU A 26 3.19 -1.98 12.54
N TYR A 27 3.43 -2.20 13.83
CA TYR A 27 4.62 -1.70 14.56
C TYR A 27 5.95 -2.15 13.95
N CYS A 28 5.98 -3.29 13.25
CA CYS A 28 7.19 -3.86 12.67
C CYS A 28 7.55 -3.28 11.30
N ARG A 29 6.84 -2.25 10.82
CA ARG A 29 7.06 -1.65 9.49
C ARG A 29 7.78 -0.30 9.63
N PRO A 30 8.75 0.01 8.74
CA PRO A 30 9.34 -0.89 7.74
C PRO A 30 10.33 -1.87 8.40
N CYS A 31 10.17 -3.17 8.16
CA CYS A 31 11.20 -4.16 8.53
C CYS A 31 12.27 -4.30 7.44
N SER A 32 11.98 -3.82 6.22
CA SER A 32 12.96 -3.70 5.14
C SER A 32 12.65 -2.48 4.29
N ILE A 33 13.57 -1.51 4.27
CA ILE A 33 13.41 -0.25 3.51
C ILE A 33 13.30 -0.55 2.00
N TYR A 34 14.19 -1.41 1.49
CA TYR A 34 14.24 -1.80 0.07
C TYR A 34 13.57 -3.14 -0.25
N GLY A 35 12.95 -3.79 0.74
CA GLY A 35 12.30 -5.09 0.57
C GLY A 35 13.25 -6.28 0.36
N ASN A 36 14.55 -6.10 0.60
CA ASN A 36 15.59 -7.11 0.38
C ASN A 36 16.06 -7.82 1.67
N VAL A 37 15.45 -7.49 2.81
CA VAL A 37 15.75 -8.09 4.12
C VAL A 37 14.58 -8.98 4.53
N PRO A 38 14.84 -10.17 5.11
CA PRO A 38 13.78 -11.04 5.63
C PRO A 38 12.85 -10.31 6.61
N CYS A 39 11.58 -10.73 6.65
CA CYS A 39 10.60 -10.16 7.56
C CYS A 39 11.04 -10.36 9.02
N TYR A 40 11.21 -9.26 9.76
CA TYR A 40 11.56 -9.29 11.19
C TYR A 40 10.61 -10.15 12.04
N ARG A 41 9.31 -10.14 11.72
CA ARG A 41 8.28 -10.91 12.44
C ARG A 41 8.19 -12.38 12.01
N GLY A 42 8.76 -12.71 10.84
CA GLY A 42 8.79 -14.07 10.28
C GLY A 42 7.51 -14.55 9.60
N ASP A 43 6.37 -13.87 9.75
CA ASP A 43 5.06 -14.35 9.27
C ASP A 43 4.49 -13.56 8.09
N PHE A 44 5.20 -12.53 7.61
CA PHE A 44 4.77 -11.68 6.49
C PHE A 44 3.36 -11.09 6.64
N ALA A 45 2.91 -10.81 7.87
CA ALA A 45 1.53 -10.37 8.08
C ALA A 45 1.13 -9.05 7.42
N CYS A 46 2.08 -8.18 7.09
CA CYS A 46 1.80 -6.99 6.28
C CYS A 46 1.21 -7.33 4.90
N MET A 47 1.46 -8.54 4.40
CA MET A 47 0.89 -9.08 3.17
C MET A 47 -0.21 -10.10 3.48
N ASN A 48 0.06 -11.07 4.36
CA ASN A 48 -0.86 -12.19 4.62
C ASN A 48 -2.16 -11.78 5.33
N ASN A 49 -2.13 -10.69 6.10
CA ASN A 49 -3.32 -10.21 6.81
C ASN A 49 -3.97 -9.02 6.11
N LEU A 50 -3.42 -8.55 4.99
CA LEU A 50 -4.03 -7.46 4.23
C LEU A 50 -5.25 -8.02 3.49
N PRO A 51 -6.49 -7.65 3.85
CA PRO A 51 -7.66 -8.19 3.18
C PRO A 51 -7.67 -7.77 1.71
N GLU A 52 -7.99 -8.70 0.82
CA GLU A 52 -8.11 -8.44 -0.62
C GLU A 52 -9.16 -7.36 -0.89
N GLN A 53 -10.22 -7.33 -0.08
CA GLN A 53 -11.27 -6.33 -0.17
C GLN A 53 -10.73 -4.89 -0.05
N ASN A 54 -9.71 -4.65 0.80
CA ASN A 54 -9.11 -3.32 0.93
C ASN A 54 -8.47 -2.84 -0.39
N VAL A 55 -7.93 -3.77 -1.18
CA VAL A 55 -7.36 -3.46 -2.50
C VAL A 55 -8.48 -3.18 -3.49
N ILE A 56 -9.52 -4.03 -3.51
CA ILE A 56 -10.68 -3.89 -4.39
C ILE A 56 -11.37 -2.53 -4.17
N ASP A 57 -11.65 -2.19 -2.91
CA ASP A 57 -12.31 -0.93 -2.54
C ASP A 57 -11.48 0.28 -2.98
N LYS A 58 -10.16 0.25 -2.75
CA LYS A 58 -9.27 1.34 -3.18
C LYS A 58 -9.27 1.52 -4.71
N VAL A 59 -9.29 0.42 -5.47
CA VAL A 59 -9.37 0.48 -6.93
C VAL A 59 -10.70 1.08 -7.39
N ILE A 60 -11.81 0.64 -6.81
CA ILE A 60 -13.15 1.16 -7.12
C ILE A 60 -13.23 2.67 -6.81
N ASP A 61 -12.72 3.10 -5.65
CA ASP A 61 -12.68 4.51 -5.26
C ASP A 61 -11.86 5.34 -6.23
N LYS A 62 -10.68 4.84 -6.64
CA LYS A 62 -9.81 5.49 -7.63
C LYS A 62 -10.54 5.72 -8.96
N LEU A 63 -11.25 4.71 -9.45
CA LEU A 63 -11.99 4.77 -10.71
C LEU A 63 -13.15 5.77 -10.65
N ARG A 64 -13.95 5.73 -9.57
CA ARG A 64 -15.08 6.67 -9.36
C ARG A 64 -14.62 8.13 -9.26
N ASN A 65 -13.52 8.38 -8.57
CA ASN A 65 -12.97 9.73 -8.43
C ASN A 65 -12.46 10.27 -9.78
N HIS A 66 -11.96 9.40 -10.65
CA HIS A 66 -11.55 9.77 -12.01
C HIS A 66 -12.77 10.12 -12.88
N GLU A 67 -13.88 9.38 -12.78
CA GLU A 67 -15.14 9.72 -13.47
C GLU A 67 -15.68 11.09 -13.03
N THR A 68 -15.63 11.38 -11.73
CA THR A 68 -16.09 12.67 -11.18
C THR A 68 -15.25 13.84 -11.72
N ALA A 69 -13.92 13.66 -11.79
CA ALA A 69 -12.99 14.67 -12.30
C ALA A 69 -13.11 14.92 -13.82
N ILE A 70 -13.68 14.00 -14.60
CA ILE A 70 -13.94 14.18 -16.03
C ILE A 70 -15.21 15.01 -16.26
N ILE A 71 -16.18 14.93 -15.35
CA ILE A 71 -17.51 15.54 -15.49
C ILE A 71 -17.56 16.95 -14.85
N SER A 72 -16.56 17.31 -14.05
CA SER A 72 -16.34 18.66 -13.49
C SER A 72 -15.49 19.53 -14.41
#